data_AF-A0A1D2WQZ5-F1
#
_entry.id   AF-A0A1D2WQZ5-F1
#
_cell.length_a   1.000
_cell.length_b   1.000
_cell.length_c   1.000
_cell.angle_alpha   90.00
_cell.angle_beta   90.00
_cell.angle_gamma   90.00
#
_symmetry.space_group_name_H-M   'P 1'
#
loop_
_entity.id
_entity.type
_entity.pdbx_description
1 polymer ?
#
loop_
_entity_poly.entity_id
_entity_poly.type
_entity_poly.pdbx_seq_one_letter_code
_entity_poly.pdbx_strand_id
1 'polypeptide(L)'
;MSEKIQVSFMVDSEVWREAKNKLGTTRSEFLEEQLRLAIDLSEDEENSLRKEIAELQNEINARESRLCKIRAERLEHERSVNVFDGVMGTVNRIVDNAGFIGKDQLKNISKQQEVPYKSLLDHVYDLGYDVRNYGLVIK
;
A
#
# COMPACT_ATOMS: atom_id res chain seq x y z
N MET A 1 -8.27 -39.82 2.00
CA MET A 1 -7.40 -41.00 2.23
C MET A 1 -6.33 -40.96 1.16
N SER A 2 -5.07 -40.85 1.55
CA SER A 2 -3.95 -40.77 0.59
C SER A 2 -3.84 -42.10 -0.16
N GLU A 3 -3.72 -42.03 -1.49
CA GLU A 3 -3.54 -43.20 -2.35
C GLU A 3 -2.19 -43.84 -2.03
N LYS A 4 -2.20 -45.10 -1.55
CA LYS A 4 -0.96 -45.82 -1.19
C LYS A 4 -0.55 -46.74 -2.34
N ILE A 5 0.73 -46.69 -2.70
CA ILE A 5 1.33 -47.57 -3.70
C ILE A 5 2.10 -48.69 -2.99
N GLN A 6 1.86 -49.94 -3.37
CA GLN A 6 2.60 -51.08 -2.85
C GLN A 6 3.87 -51.31 -3.67
N VAL A 7 5.02 -51.35 -3.00
CA VAL A 7 6.33 -51.55 -3.62
C VAL A 7 7.04 -52.72 -2.95
N SER A 8 7.68 -53.58 -3.76
CA SER A 8 8.54 -54.67 -3.27
C SER A 8 9.99 -54.40 -3.64
N PHE A 9 10.91 -54.60 -2.70
CA PHE A 9 12.35 -54.46 -2.93
C PHE A 9 13.11 -55.54 -2.15
N MET A 10 14.35 -55.80 -2.57
CA MET A 10 15.25 -56.73 -1.91
C MET A 10 16.31 -55.95 -1.14
N VAL A 11 16.60 -56.41 0.08
CA VAL A 11 17.63 -55.85 0.97
C VAL A 11 18.62 -56.94 1.28
N ASP A 12 19.89 -56.58 1.41
CA ASP A 12 20.90 -57.48 1.93
C ASP A 12 20.46 -58.12 3.26
N SER A 13 20.71 -59.41 3.39
CA SER A 13 20.22 -60.20 4.53
C SER A 13 20.83 -59.77 5.87
N GLU A 14 22.09 -59.30 5.86
CA GLU A 14 22.78 -58.84 7.05
C GLU A 14 22.28 -57.46 7.47
N VAL A 15 22.14 -56.55 6.50
CA VAL A 15 21.56 -55.21 6.70
C VAL A 15 20.14 -55.32 7.25
N TRP A 16 19.32 -56.21 6.70
CA TRP A 16 17.96 -56.44 7.17
C TRP A 16 17.91 -56.96 8.60
N ARG A 17 18.79 -57.90 8.94
CA ARG A 17 18.89 -58.49 10.29
C ARG A 17 19.28 -57.44 11.33
N GLU A 18 20.25 -56.58 11.03
CA GLU A 18 20.63 -55.49 11.93
C GLU A 18 19.55 -54.43 12.06
N ALA A 19 18.93 -54.02 10.95
CA ALA A 19 17.84 -53.05 10.96
C ALA A 19 16.66 -53.55 11.78
N LYS A 20 16.24 -54.80 11.59
CA LYS A 20 15.10 -55.41 12.30
C LYS A 20 15.24 -55.33 13.82
N ASN A 21 16.46 -55.45 14.34
CA ASN A 21 16.72 -55.37 15.78
C ASN A 21 16.64 -53.94 16.34
N LYS A 22 16.67 -52.92 15.47
CA LYS A 22 16.59 -51.50 15.83
C LYS A 22 15.21 -50.87 15.54
N LEU A 23 14.28 -51.63 14.95
CA LEU A 23 12.94 -51.13 14.63
C LEU A 23 12.06 -51.08 15.89
N GLY A 24 11.67 -49.87 16.31
CA GLY A 24 10.66 -49.66 17.36
C GLY A 24 9.20 -49.64 16.84
N THR A 25 9.01 -49.69 15.52
CA THR A 25 7.72 -49.53 14.81
C THR A 25 7.54 -50.57 13.70
N THR A 26 6.49 -50.46 12.88
CA THR A 26 6.27 -51.39 11.75
C THR A 26 7.25 -51.14 10.60
N ARG A 27 7.58 -52.21 9.85
CA ARG A 27 8.49 -52.14 8.68
C ARG A 27 8.10 -51.05 7.68
N SER A 28 6.81 -50.92 7.41
CA SER A 28 6.29 -49.96 6.44
C SER A 28 6.43 -48.53 6.92
N GLU A 29 6.16 -48.26 8.20
CA GLU A 29 6.31 -46.92 8.79
C GLU A 29 7.78 -46.48 8.77
N PHE A 30 8.69 -47.36 9.16
CA PHE A 30 10.12 -47.05 9.11
C PHE A 30 10.60 -46.73 7.70
N LEU A 31 10.22 -47.53 6.72
CA LEU A 31 10.62 -47.30 5.32
C LEU A 31 10.00 -46.01 4.77
N GLU A 32 8.75 -45.71 5.13
CA GLU A 32 8.09 -44.46 4.75
C GLU A 32 8.82 -43.25 5.36
N GLU A 33 9.26 -43.34 6.61
CA GLU A 33 10.05 -42.31 7.29
C GLU A 33 11.44 -42.13 6.67
N GLN A 34 12.16 -43.22 6.38
CA GLN A 34 13.46 -43.15 5.69
C GLN A 34 13.33 -42.57 4.27
N LEU A 35 12.26 -42.90 3.55
CA LEU A 35 11.98 -42.30 2.25
C LEU A 35 11.67 -40.81 2.38
N ARG A 36 10.89 -40.38 3.38
CA ARG A 36 10.65 -38.95 3.67
C ARG A 36 11.94 -38.19 3.98
N LEU A 37 12.82 -38.78 4.78
CA LEU A 37 14.13 -38.21 5.08
C LEU A 37 15.01 -38.12 3.83
N ALA A 38 15.03 -39.17 3.00
CA ALA A 38 15.86 -39.23 1.80
C ALA A 38 15.44 -38.24 0.70
N ILE A 39 14.16 -37.86 0.67
CA ILE A 39 13.61 -36.90 -0.29
C ILE A 39 13.43 -35.49 0.31
N ASP A 40 13.97 -35.24 1.51
CA ASP A 40 13.86 -33.95 2.22
C ASP A 40 12.40 -33.48 2.39
N LEU A 41 11.47 -34.45 2.47
CA LEU A 41 10.04 -34.24 2.77
C LEU A 41 9.77 -34.24 4.28
N SER A 42 10.80 -34.14 5.12
CA SER A 42 10.58 -33.49 6.41
C SER A 42 10.23 -32.04 6.07
N GLU A 43 8.94 -31.73 5.99
CA GLU A 43 8.48 -30.35 6.12
C GLU A 43 9.01 -29.85 7.46
N ASP A 44 10.20 -29.24 7.43
CA ASP A 44 10.64 -28.40 8.53
C ASP A 44 9.56 -27.31 8.60
N GLU A 45 8.65 -27.46 9.54
CA GLU A 45 7.63 -26.46 9.90
C GLU A 45 8.31 -25.08 10.03
N GLU A 46 9.58 -25.06 10.44
CA GLU A 46 10.44 -23.88 10.42
C GLU A 46 10.56 -23.21 9.03
N ASN A 47 10.76 -23.98 7.95
CA ASN A 47 10.89 -23.45 6.60
C ASN A 47 9.56 -22.98 6.00
N SER A 48 8.43 -23.63 6.33
CA SER A 48 7.11 -23.15 5.91
C SER A 48 6.75 -21.84 6.64
N LEU A 49 6.96 -21.79 7.96
CA LEU A 49 6.77 -20.58 8.76
C LEU A 49 7.68 -19.43 8.30
N ARG A 50 8.94 -19.71 7.94
CA ARG A 50 9.85 -18.69 7.38
C ARG A 50 9.35 -18.08 6.08
N LYS A 51 8.77 -18.89 5.19
CA LYS A 51 8.16 -18.38 3.94
C LYS A 51 6.93 -17.53 4.24
N GLU A 52 6.06 -17.98 5.14
CA GLU A 52 4.86 -17.24 5.52
C GLU A 52 5.20 -15.89 6.18
N ILE A 53 6.22 -15.85 7.06
CA ILE A 53 6.73 -14.61 7.64
C ILE A 53 7.22 -13.63 6.56
N ALA A 54 7.96 -14.12 5.56
CA ALA A 54 8.47 -13.27 4.48
C ALA A 54 7.34 -12.69 3.62
N GLU A 55 6.29 -13.48 3.34
CA GLU A 55 5.10 -13.02 2.61
C GLU A 55 4.34 -11.94 3.40
N LEU A 56 4.10 -12.17 4.69
CA LEU A 56 3.43 -11.20 5.56
C LEU A 56 4.22 -9.89 5.70
N GLN A 57 5.55 -9.96 5.80
CA GLN A 57 6.42 -8.77 5.84
C GLN A 57 6.32 -7.95 4.54
N ASN A 58 6.26 -8.60 3.38
CA ASN A 58 6.06 -7.92 2.11
C ASN A 58 4.71 -7.20 2.05
N GLU A 59 3.65 -7.83 2.58
CA GLU A 59 2.33 -7.21 2.65
C GLU A 59 2.31 -6.00 3.60
N ILE A 60 2.97 -6.08 4.76
CA ILE A 60 3.14 -4.95 5.68
C ILE A 60 3.82 -3.79 4.95
N ASN A 61 4.95 -4.04 4.29
CA ASN A 61 5.70 -3.01 3.56
C ASN A 61 4.85 -2.35 2.45
N ALA A 62 4.03 -3.12 1.75
CA ALA A 62 3.12 -2.60 0.73
C ALA A 62 2.04 -1.68 1.35
N ARG A 63 1.49 -2.07 2.51
CA ARG A 63 0.50 -1.27 3.24
C ARG A 63 1.12 0.00 3.83
N GLU A 64 2.33 -0.07 4.40
CA GLU A 64 3.07 1.09 4.90
C GLU A 64 3.39 2.09 3.79
N SER A 65 3.78 1.60 2.61
CA SER A 65 4.01 2.44 1.44
C SER A 65 2.74 3.20 1.02
N ARG A 66 1.57 2.54 1.08
CA ARG A 66 0.27 3.20 0.84
C ARG A 66 -0.05 4.24 1.91
N LEU A 67 0.19 3.92 3.18
CA LEU A 67 0.00 4.86 4.29
C LEU A 67 0.87 6.11 4.13
N CYS A 68 2.12 5.94 3.70
CA CYS A 68 3.05 7.03 3.43
C CYS A 68 2.52 7.96 2.33
N LYS A 69 2.00 7.40 1.23
CA LYS A 69 1.37 8.18 0.16
C LYS A 69 0.18 9.00 0.65
N ILE A 70 -0.73 8.38 1.41
CA ILE A 70 -1.89 9.08 1.98
C ILE A 70 -1.45 10.22 2.90
N ARG A 71 -0.42 10.01 3.72
CA ARG A 71 0.13 11.06 4.59
C ARG A 71 0.75 12.21 3.80
N ALA A 72 1.47 11.90 2.72
CA ALA A 72 2.04 12.92 1.83
C ALA A 72 0.95 13.74 1.14
N GLU A 73 -0.06 13.08 0.56
CA GLU A 73 -1.23 13.74 -0.05
C GLU A 73 -1.97 14.62 0.95
N ARG A 74 -2.16 14.15 2.18
CA ARG A 74 -2.78 14.93 3.25
C ARG A 74 -1.96 16.17 3.61
N LEU A 75 -0.64 16.04 3.73
CA LEU A 75 0.25 17.18 4.00
C LEU A 75 0.27 18.19 2.85
N GLU A 76 0.24 17.73 1.60
CA GLU A 76 0.09 18.60 0.43
C GLU A 76 -1.25 19.32 0.45
N HIS A 77 -2.34 18.62 0.80
CA HIS A 77 -3.66 19.21 0.94
C HIS A 77 -3.71 20.25 2.07
N GLU A 78 -3.21 19.93 3.27
CA GLU A 78 -3.15 20.86 4.41
C GLU A 78 -2.25 22.08 4.12
N ARG A 79 -1.16 21.90 3.37
CA ARG A 79 -0.37 23.02 2.86
C ARG A 79 -1.19 23.88 1.91
N SER A 80 -1.90 23.27 0.96
CA SER A 80 -2.74 24.00 -0.01
C SER A 80 -3.87 24.79 0.66
N VAL A 81 -4.49 24.25 1.73
CA VAL A 81 -5.53 24.94 2.50
C VAL A 81 -4.97 26.17 3.22
N ASN A 82 -3.77 26.09 3.82
CA ASN A 82 -3.16 27.23 4.51
C ASN A 82 -2.58 28.30 3.57
N VAL A 83 -2.27 27.99 2.30
CA VAL A 83 -1.72 28.98 1.36
C VAL A 83 -2.70 30.13 1.09
N PHE A 84 -4.01 29.87 1.17
CA PHE A 84 -5.02 30.84 0.78
C PHE A 84 -5.56 31.69 1.94
N ASP A 85 -5.37 31.32 3.22
CA ASP A 85 -5.94 32.04 4.36
C ASP A 85 -5.58 33.54 4.37
N GLY A 86 -4.32 33.88 4.07
CA GLY A 86 -3.88 35.28 3.96
C GLY A 86 -4.46 36.02 2.76
N VAL A 87 -4.77 35.30 1.69
CA VAL A 87 -5.31 35.85 0.44
C VAL A 87 -6.82 36.03 0.51
N MET A 88 -7.52 35.07 1.13
CA MET A 88 -8.97 35.02 1.20
C MET A 88 -9.55 36.18 2.00
N GLY A 89 -8.83 36.73 2.99
CA GLY A 89 -9.25 37.97 3.65
C GLY A 89 -9.44 39.14 2.68
N THR A 90 -8.60 39.24 1.66
CA THR A 90 -8.71 40.28 0.62
C THR A 90 -9.80 39.95 -0.40
N VAL A 91 -9.88 38.68 -0.82
CA VAL A 91 -10.91 38.21 -1.77
C VAL A 91 -12.30 38.38 -1.19
N ASN A 92 -12.54 37.93 0.05
CA ASN A 92 -13.81 38.02 0.74
C ASN A 92 -14.25 39.48 0.86
N ARG A 93 -13.34 40.39 1.25
CA ARG A 93 -13.66 41.82 1.34
C ARG A 93 -14.08 42.42 -0.01
N ILE A 94 -13.54 41.95 -1.12
CA ILE A 94 -13.94 42.42 -2.46
C ILE A 94 -15.31 41.86 -2.82
N VAL A 95 -15.52 40.55 -2.62
CA VAL A 95 -16.78 39.87 -2.91
C VAL A 95 -17.92 40.39 -2.03
N ASP A 96 -17.69 40.64 -0.74
CA ASP A 96 -18.69 41.20 0.18
C ASP A 96 -19.14 42.61 -0.25
N ASN A 97 -18.22 43.41 -0.82
CA ASN A 97 -18.51 44.78 -1.24
C ASN A 97 -19.13 44.86 -2.64
N ALA A 98 -18.71 44.02 -3.57
CA ALA A 98 -19.07 44.10 -4.99
C ALA A 98 -20.00 42.98 -5.47
N GLY A 99 -20.15 41.90 -4.70
CA GLY A 99 -20.88 40.68 -5.05
C GLY A 99 -20.13 39.75 -6.01
N PHE A 100 -18.96 40.15 -6.52
CA PHE A 100 -18.14 39.38 -7.46
C PHE A 100 -16.67 39.80 -7.38
N ILE A 101 -15.77 39.00 -7.98
CA ILE A 101 -14.35 39.34 -8.13
C ILE A 101 -13.88 39.22 -9.58
N GLY A 102 -13.04 40.16 -10.02
CA GLY A 102 -12.49 40.14 -11.36
C GLY A 102 -11.33 39.16 -11.53
N LYS A 103 -11.20 38.50 -12.69
CA LYS A 103 -10.01 37.68 -13.01
C LYS A 103 -8.71 38.48 -12.94
N ASP A 104 -8.71 39.72 -13.41
CA ASP A 104 -7.52 40.59 -13.34
C ASP A 104 -7.19 40.99 -11.90
N GLN A 105 -8.21 41.21 -11.06
CA GLN A 105 -8.02 41.48 -9.63
C GLN A 105 -7.43 40.25 -8.93
N LEU A 106 -7.97 39.07 -9.20
CA LEU A 106 -7.47 37.80 -8.65
C LEU A 106 -6.04 37.51 -9.10
N LYS A 107 -5.70 37.85 -10.35
CA LYS A 107 -4.34 37.74 -10.90
C LYS A 107 -3.35 38.69 -10.22
N ASN A 108 -3.79 39.91 -9.89
CA ASN A 108 -2.96 40.86 -9.16
C ASN A 108 -2.74 40.43 -7.72
N ILE A 109 -3.79 39.94 -7.05
CA ILE A 109 -3.72 39.42 -5.68
C ILE A 109 -2.78 38.21 -5.61
N SER A 110 -2.90 37.26 -6.55
CA SER A 110 -2.00 36.11 -6.68
C SER A 110 -0.54 36.54 -6.78
N LYS A 111 -0.22 37.56 -7.57
CA LYS A 111 1.15 38.09 -7.68
C LYS A 111 1.64 38.79 -6.40
N GLN A 112 0.76 39.56 -5.75
CA GLN A 112 1.12 40.32 -4.55
C GLN A 112 1.38 39.44 -3.34
N GLN A 113 0.64 38.34 -3.22
CA GLN A 113 0.73 37.41 -2.09
C GLN A 113 1.56 36.16 -2.41
N GLU A 114 2.22 36.14 -3.57
CA GLU A 114 3.08 35.04 -4.04
C GLU A 114 2.38 33.67 -4.06
N VAL A 115 1.08 33.66 -4.39
CA VAL A 115 0.25 32.45 -4.44
C VAL A 115 0.00 32.03 -5.89
N PRO A 116 0.04 30.72 -6.24
CA PRO A 116 -0.27 30.26 -7.59
C PRO A 116 -1.67 30.67 -8.07
N TYR A 117 -1.73 31.44 -9.16
CA TYR A 117 -3.00 31.99 -9.69
C TYR A 117 -4.05 30.92 -10.00
N LYS A 118 -3.63 29.80 -10.62
CA LYS A 118 -4.56 28.72 -11.00
C LYS A 118 -5.20 28.09 -9.76
N SER A 119 -4.39 27.78 -8.75
CA SER A 119 -4.87 27.18 -7.51
C SER A 119 -5.76 28.13 -6.71
N LEU A 120 -5.46 29.43 -6.72
CA LEU A 120 -6.33 30.45 -6.12
C LEU A 120 -7.67 30.57 -6.86
N LEU A 121 -7.65 30.53 -8.19
CA LEU A 121 -8.86 30.58 -9.02
C LEU A 121 -9.77 29.36 -8.79
N ASP A 122 -9.19 28.17 -8.77
CA ASP A 122 -9.93 26.92 -8.51
C ASP A 122 -10.54 26.96 -7.09
N HIS A 123 -9.78 27.39 -6.08
CA HIS A 123 -10.28 27.52 -4.70
C HIS A 123 -11.43 28.53 -4.57
N VAL A 124 -11.35 29.67 -5.27
CA VAL A 124 -12.42 30.68 -5.31
C VAL A 124 -13.70 30.13 -5.98
N TYR A 125 -13.56 29.29 -7.01
CA TYR A 125 -14.69 28.59 -7.61
C TYR A 125 -15.30 27.54 -6.67
N ASP A 126 -14.47 26.77 -5.95
CA ASP A 126 -14.94 25.77 -4.98
C ASP A 126 -15.76 26.40 -3.84
N LEU A 127 -15.43 27.64 -3.46
CA LEU A 127 -16.18 28.43 -2.49
C LEU A 127 -17.46 29.08 -3.05
N GLY A 128 -17.71 28.94 -4.36
CA GLY A 128 -18.92 29.42 -5.02
C GLY A 128 -18.94 30.92 -5.35
N TYR A 129 -17.79 31.59 -5.40
CA TYR A 129 -17.73 33.01 -5.74
C TYR A 129 -17.92 33.27 -7.25
N ASP A 130 -18.59 34.38 -7.57
CA ASP A 130 -18.77 34.84 -8.95
C ASP A 130 -17.48 35.52 -9.45
N VAL A 131 -16.78 34.87 -10.38
CA VAL A 131 -15.54 35.36 -10.97
C VAL A 131 -15.77 35.87 -12.39
N ARG A 132 -15.67 37.19 -12.59
CA ARG A 132 -15.98 37.86 -13.87
C ARG A 132 -14.73 38.34 -14.60
N ASN A 133 -14.84 38.43 -15.93
CA ASN A 133 -13.90 39.19 -16.74
C ASN A 133 -14.38 40.64 -16.81
N TYR A 134 -13.63 41.59 -16.26
CA TYR A 134 -13.95 43.02 -16.36
C TYR A 134 -13.93 43.56 -17.80
N GLY A 135 -13.45 42.77 -18.78
CA GLY A 135 -13.57 43.07 -20.21
C GLY A 135 -14.96 42.89 -20.83
N LEU A 136 -15.97 42.46 -20.08
CA LEU A 136 -17.35 42.22 -20.57
C LEU A 136 -18.44 42.84 -19.69
N VAL A 137 -18.15 43.92 -18.95
CA VAL A 137 -19.20 44.74 -18.34
C VAL A 137 -19.50 45.90 -19.29
N ILE A 138 -20.30 45.63 -20.32
CA ILE A 138 -20.93 46.67 -21.14
C ILE A 138 -21.95 47.36 -20.22
N LYS A 139 -21.84 48.68 -20.10
CA LYS A 139 -22.76 49.57 -19.39
C LYS A 139 -24.19 49.45 -19.92
#